data_AF-A0A9E0SQG2-F1
#
_entry.id   AF-A0A9E0SQG2-F1
#
_cell.length_a   1.000
_cell.length_b   1.000
_cell.length_c   1.000
_cell.angle_alpha   90.00
_cell.angle_beta   90.00
_cell.angle_gamma   90.00
#
_symmetry.space_group_name_H-M   'P 1'
#
loop_
_entity.id
_entity.type
_entity.pdbx_description
1 polymer ?
#
loop_
_entity_poly.entity_id
_entity_poly.type
_entity_poly.pdbx_seq_one_letter_code
_entity_poly.pdbx_strand_id
1 'polypeptide(L)'
;MLGKLLSAQAALAATIERLQGISNTADVAGVVAGCQDQLIWLHALQSHVSSAHSSELAAMAVAVNSSIAVSLDTTKQASAAARPADAATTQLAATADASRREVQSLQTDLFERRIFDPYLDFRSAEDEREYRGREEERRRYIAQQLAAKTPEGDLNAAGATMGQMLDAHSHGAGRSPEFQARWDRLEETTRKHRDAMRAEGHSTDEFDRNLSASVRRYLHDRGLSDAEIEAKLAVAASPLDAVKPYLKTDGDVRQLSESANFVGRLLATQDVSVAAAVPDPPASSTSAVQNPEKAPAVPTLDDVMSKFKSAGVVPAADTRDEAPSHGVDSQRPREPGTLAPLP
;
A
#
# COMPACT_ATOMS: atom_id res chain seq x y z
N MET A 1 45.89 16.46 -0.23
CA MET A 1 45.41 15.07 -0.46
C MET A 1 44.75 14.49 0.79
N LEU A 2 45.42 14.44 1.95
CA LEU A 2 44.84 13.95 3.22
C LEU A 2 43.44 14.51 3.55
N GLY A 3 43.22 15.82 3.40
CA GLY A 3 41.88 16.40 3.63
C GLY A 3 40.78 15.85 2.73
N LYS A 4 41.07 15.51 1.45
CA LYS A 4 40.08 14.91 0.55
C LYS A 4 39.78 13.45 0.93
N LEU A 5 40.79 12.72 1.41
CA LEU A 5 40.64 11.36 1.90
C LEU A 5 39.76 11.32 3.16
N LEU A 6 40.04 12.20 4.13
CA LEU A 6 39.22 12.35 5.35
C LEU A 6 37.77 12.73 5.02
N SER A 7 37.57 13.63 4.05
CA SER A 7 36.22 13.99 3.60
C SER A 7 35.48 12.81 2.96
N ALA A 8 36.16 11.95 2.20
CA ALA A 8 35.56 10.76 1.60
C ALA A 8 35.20 9.70 2.66
N GLN A 9 36.08 9.50 3.66
CA GLN A 9 35.80 8.62 4.81
C GLN A 9 34.56 9.10 5.60
N ALA A 10 34.48 10.41 5.90
CA ALA A 10 33.34 10.98 6.60
C ALA A 10 32.02 10.83 5.81
N ALA A 11 32.06 11.02 4.48
CA ALA A 11 30.89 10.84 3.62
C ALA A 11 30.40 9.38 3.58
N LEU A 12 31.32 8.41 3.50
CA LEU A 12 30.98 6.98 3.57
C LEU A 12 30.41 6.60 4.94
N ALA A 13 31.02 7.07 6.03
CA ALA A 13 30.54 6.79 7.39
C ALA A 13 29.11 7.30 7.61
N ALA A 14 28.82 8.55 7.22
CA ALA A 14 27.48 9.13 7.30
C ALA A 14 26.46 8.38 6.42
N THR A 15 26.90 7.83 5.28
CA THR A 15 26.04 7.04 4.39
C THR A 15 25.75 5.67 4.97
N ILE A 16 26.73 5.02 5.59
CA ILE A 16 26.54 3.75 6.31
C ILE A 16 25.54 3.93 7.45
N GLU A 17 25.71 4.96 8.29
CA GLU A 17 24.80 5.26 9.39
C GLU A 17 23.36 5.47 8.89
N ARG A 18 23.20 6.26 7.81
CA ARG A 18 21.89 6.45 7.17
C ARG A 18 21.29 5.14 6.66
N LEU A 19 22.04 4.34 5.91
CA LEU A 19 21.56 3.08 5.35
C LEU A 19 21.21 2.05 6.43
N GLN A 20 21.96 2.04 7.53
CA GLN A 20 21.66 1.19 8.70
C GLN A 20 20.36 1.60 9.40
N GLY A 21 19.99 2.88 9.36
CA GLY A 21 18.70 3.35 9.88
C GLY A 21 17.48 2.88 9.07
N ILE A 22 17.68 2.44 7.82
CA ILE A 22 16.62 2.05 6.87
C ILE A 22 16.56 0.52 6.72
N SER A 23 17.35 -0.24 7.49
CA SER A 23 17.69 -1.63 7.20
C SER A 23 16.55 -2.64 7.48
N ASN A 24 15.63 -2.79 6.53
CA ASN A 24 14.74 -3.95 6.44
C ASN A 24 14.83 -4.69 5.09
N THR A 25 15.70 -4.26 4.16
CA THR A 25 15.81 -4.88 2.83
C THR A 25 17.18 -5.51 2.61
N ALA A 26 17.20 -6.71 2.00
CA ALA A 26 18.43 -7.44 1.67
C ALA A 26 19.34 -6.64 0.71
N ASP A 27 18.73 -5.79 -0.14
CA ASP A 27 19.45 -4.93 -1.08
C ASP A 27 20.28 -3.85 -0.37
N VAL A 28 19.79 -3.30 0.75
CA VAL A 28 20.53 -2.31 1.55
C VAL A 28 21.72 -2.94 2.26
N ALA A 29 21.62 -4.21 2.70
CA ALA A 29 22.71 -4.91 3.35
C ALA A 29 23.95 -5.08 2.45
N GLY A 30 23.75 -5.40 1.17
CA GLY A 30 24.84 -5.49 0.19
C GLY A 30 25.53 -4.15 -0.06
N VAL A 31 24.75 -3.06 -0.13
CA VAL A 31 25.29 -1.70 -0.27
C VAL A 31 26.07 -1.26 0.96
N VAL A 32 25.57 -1.56 2.17
CA VAL A 32 26.26 -1.27 3.43
C VAL A 32 27.60 -2.01 3.50
N ALA A 33 27.63 -3.30 3.15
CA ALA A 33 28.87 -4.08 3.11
C ALA A 33 29.89 -3.47 2.13
N GLY A 34 29.46 -3.09 0.91
CA GLY A 34 30.34 -2.41 -0.05
C GLY A 34 30.89 -1.07 0.44
N CYS A 35 30.09 -0.27 1.16
CA CYS A 35 30.55 0.95 1.80
C CYS A 35 31.57 0.67 2.93
N GLN A 36 31.36 -0.38 3.72
CA GLN A 36 32.26 -0.77 4.82
C GLN A 36 33.61 -1.25 4.27
N ASP A 37 33.61 -2.08 3.24
CA ASP A 37 34.83 -2.55 2.56
C ASP A 37 35.65 -1.36 2.04
N GLN A 38 34.97 -0.37 1.42
CA GLN A 38 35.63 0.83 0.92
C GLN A 38 36.20 1.70 2.04
N LEU A 39 35.53 1.77 3.19
CA LEU A 39 36.01 2.50 4.36
C LEU A 39 37.25 1.83 4.98
N ILE A 40 37.27 0.49 5.07
CA ILE A 40 38.45 -0.29 5.48
C ILE A 40 39.62 -0.01 4.53
N TRP A 41 39.37 -0.04 3.22
CA TRP A 41 40.37 0.23 2.21
C TRP A 41 40.95 1.66 2.34
N LEU A 42 40.11 2.68 2.56
CA LEU A 42 40.57 4.06 2.77
C LEU A 42 41.42 4.21 4.03
N HIS A 43 41.11 3.51 5.13
CA HIS A 43 41.96 3.49 6.32
C HIS A 43 43.31 2.83 6.06
N ALA A 44 43.34 1.71 5.35
CA ALA A 44 44.60 1.05 4.96
C ALA A 44 45.47 1.97 4.09
N LEU A 45 44.85 2.72 3.17
CA LEU A 45 45.55 3.71 2.34
C LEU A 45 46.08 4.87 3.19
N GLN A 46 45.30 5.39 4.15
CA GLN A 46 45.74 6.44 5.06
C GLN A 46 46.99 6.03 5.86
N SER A 47 46.99 4.80 6.40
CA SER A 47 48.12 4.24 7.12
C SER A 47 49.35 4.12 6.21
N HIS A 48 49.20 3.61 4.99
CA HIS A 48 50.30 3.57 4.02
C HIS A 48 50.85 4.95 3.66
N VAL A 49 49.98 5.95 3.46
CA VAL A 49 50.41 7.33 3.14
C VAL A 49 51.22 7.92 4.29
N SER A 50 50.88 7.58 5.55
CA SER A 50 51.60 8.08 6.72
C SER A 50 52.99 7.47 6.89
N SER A 51 53.23 6.28 6.32
CA SER A 51 54.52 5.57 6.39
C SER A 51 55.35 5.64 5.10
N ALA A 52 54.83 6.21 4.02
CA ALA A 52 55.45 6.21 2.70
C ALA A 52 56.62 7.20 2.59
N HIS A 53 57.64 6.82 1.81
CA HIS A 53 58.79 7.67 1.52
C HIS A 53 58.44 8.72 0.46
N SER A 54 59.21 9.82 0.39
CA SER A 54 58.92 10.93 -0.53
C SER A 54 58.84 10.53 -2.01
N SER A 55 59.61 9.51 -2.42
CA SER A 55 59.57 8.94 -3.78
C SER A 55 58.29 8.14 -4.08
N GLU A 56 57.65 7.56 -3.08
CA GLU A 56 56.45 6.71 -3.22
C GLU A 56 55.17 7.55 -3.24
N LEU A 57 55.18 8.72 -2.59
CA LEU A 57 54.03 9.62 -2.49
C LEU A 57 53.47 10.07 -3.85
N ALA A 58 54.32 10.22 -4.87
CA ALA A 58 53.88 10.60 -6.22
C ALA A 58 53.06 9.48 -6.88
N ALA A 59 53.46 8.22 -6.73
CA ALA A 59 52.73 7.07 -7.23
C ALA A 59 51.42 6.85 -6.43
N MET A 60 51.45 7.11 -5.12
CA MET A 60 50.28 7.01 -4.26
C MET A 60 49.22 8.06 -4.57
N ALA A 61 49.58 9.22 -5.12
CA ALA A 61 48.63 10.28 -5.47
C ALA A 61 47.54 9.79 -6.45
N VAL A 62 47.91 8.93 -7.40
CA VAL A 62 46.97 8.32 -8.36
C VAL A 62 46.04 7.36 -7.64
N ALA A 63 46.57 6.46 -6.81
CA ALA A 63 45.76 5.51 -6.03
C ALA A 63 44.79 6.22 -5.07
N VAL A 64 45.25 7.28 -4.40
CA VAL A 64 44.42 8.12 -3.52
C VAL A 64 43.26 8.75 -4.29
N ASN A 65 43.53 9.36 -5.45
CA ASN A 65 42.49 10.01 -6.25
C ASN A 65 41.48 9.00 -6.82
N SER A 66 41.93 7.85 -7.33
CA SER A 66 41.05 6.80 -7.83
C SER A 66 40.11 6.29 -6.74
N SER A 67 40.63 6.07 -5.53
CA SER A 67 39.81 5.55 -4.45
C SER A 67 38.88 6.58 -3.83
N ILE A 68 39.25 7.86 -3.84
CA ILE A 68 38.29 8.94 -3.54
C ILE A 68 37.16 8.93 -4.57
N ALA A 69 37.46 8.80 -5.87
CA ALA A 69 36.44 8.76 -6.91
C ALA A 69 35.49 7.58 -6.74
N VAL A 70 36.03 6.36 -6.53
CA VAL A 70 35.21 5.16 -6.26
C VAL A 70 34.35 5.36 -5.02
N SER A 71 34.91 5.89 -3.93
CA SER A 71 34.16 6.13 -2.68
C SER A 71 33.00 7.11 -2.87
N LEU A 72 33.21 8.17 -3.65
CA LEU A 72 32.19 9.15 -3.98
C LEU A 72 31.09 8.54 -4.85
N ASP A 73 31.44 7.70 -5.83
CA ASP A 73 30.46 7.03 -6.68
C ASP A 73 29.67 5.96 -5.92
N THR A 74 30.32 5.18 -5.05
CA THR A 74 29.63 4.27 -4.11
C THR A 74 28.66 5.05 -3.22
N THR A 75 29.07 6.20 -2.69
CA THR A 75 28.20 7.07 -1.88
C THR A 75 26.99 7.58 -2.67
N LYS A 76 27.17 7.96 -3.94
CA LYS A 76 26.06 8.40 -4.81
C LYS A 76 25.10 7.24 -5.11
N GLN A 77 25.62 6.05 -5.42
CA GLN A 77 24.82 4.86 -5.68
C GLN A 77 24.02 4.46 -4.44
N ALA A 78 24.67 4.44 -3.28
CA ALA A 78 24.04 4.22 -1.98
C ALA A 78 22.94 5.25 -1.67
N SER A 79 23.22 6.54 -1.90
CA SER A 79 22.24 7.60 -1.68
C SER A 79 21.05 7.50 -2.66
N ALA A 80 21.29 7.07 -3.90
CA ALA A 80 20.23 6.84 -4.87
C ALA A 80 19.35 5.63 -4.47
N ALA A 81 19.95 4.58 -3.92
CA ALA A 81 19.25 3.41 -3.39
C ALA A 81 18.44 3.71 -2.11
N ALA A 82 18.88 4.66 -1.29
CA ALA A 82 18.18 5.06 -0.06
C ALA A 82 16.92 5.92 -0.30
N ARG A 83 16.90 6.74 -1.36
CA ARG A 83 15.81 7.69 -1.63
C ARG A 83 14.41 7.07 -1.70
N PRO A 84 14.19 5.92 -2.40
CA PRO A 84 12.88 5.29 -2.44
C PRO A 84 12.40 4.83 -1.06
N ALA A 85 13.31 4.32 -0.23
CA ALA A 85 12.98 3.83 1.10
C ALA A 85 12.64 4.99 2.07
N ASP A 86 13.42 6.09 2.06
CA ASP A 86 13.09 7.30 2.82
C ASP A 86 11.71 7.87 2.42
N ALA A 87 11.40 7.85 1.11
CA ALA A 87 10.13 8.32 0.59
C ALA A 87 8.95 7.43 1.04
N ALA A 88 9.13 6.11 1.04
CA ALA A 88 8.11 5.16 1.43
C ALA A 88 7.85 5.22 2.96
N THR A 89 8.89 5.35 3.79
CA THR A 89 8.74 5.56 5.25
C THR A 89 8.03 6.88 5.55
N THR A 90 8.39 7.95 4.84
CA THR A 90 7.72 9.26 4.97
C THR A 90 6.24 9.17 4.54
N GLN A 91 5.95 8.42 3.48
CA GLN A 91 4.59 8.18 3.00
C GLN A 91 3.77 7.35 4.01
N LEU A 92 4.36 6.33 4.64
CA LEU A 92 3.70 5.56 5.70
C LEU A 92 3.34 6.47 6.88
N ALA A 93 4.29 7.27 7.38
CA ALA A 93 4.03 8.21 8.48
C ALA A 93 2.91 9.21 8.13
N ALA A 94 2.93 9.78 6.92
CA ALA A 94 1.91 10.72 6.46
C ALA A 94 0.52 10.08 6.34
N THR A 95 0.43 8.86 5.81
CA THR A 95 -0.85 8.14 5.67
C THR A 95 -1.38 7.64 7.02
N ALA A 96 -0.51 7.21 7.93
CA ALA A 96 -0.89 6.86 9.31
C ALA A 96 -1.47 8.07 10.06
N ASP A 97 -0.80 9.23 10.00
CA ASP A 97 -1.30 10.45 10.64
C ASP A 97 -2.63 10.93 10.04
N ALA A 98 -2.81 10.84 8.72
CA ALA A 98 -4.07 11.16 8.08
C ALA A 98 -5.20 10.22 8.53
N SER A 99 -4.93 8.92 8.56
CA SER A 99 -5.86 7.88 9.06
C SER A 99 -6.23 8.14 10.51
N ARG A 100 -5.26 8.45 11.39
CA ARG A 100 -5.48 8.75 12.80
C ARG A 100 -6.42 9.94 12.99
N ARG A 101 -6.19 11.04 12.27
CA ARG A 101 -7.03 12.25 12.37
C ARG A 101 -8.46 11.99 11.93
N GLU A 102 -8.64 11.24 10.83
CA GLU A 102 -9.97 10.87 10.35
C GLU A 102 -10.72 10.00 11.38
N VAL A 103 -10.04 9.00 11.93
CA VAL A 103 -10.61 8.14 12.99
C VAL A 103 -10.96 8.94 14.23
N GLN A 104 -10.10 9.84 14.70
CA GLN A 104 -10.39 10.68 15.87
C GLN A 104 -11.60 11.60 15.62
N SER A 105 -11.69 12.20 14.44
CA SER A 105 -12.86 13.01 14.06
C SER A 105 -14.14 12.19 14.06
N LEU A 106 -14.12 11.00 13.45
CA LEU A 106 -15.27 10.11 13.42
C LEU A 106 -15.59 9.53 14.80
N GLN A 107 -14.61 9.32 15.66
CA GLN A 107 -14.84 8.84 17.02
C GLN A 107 -15.69 9.84 17.82
N THR A 108 -15.34 11.14 17.76
CA THR A 108 -16.15 12.20 18.37
C THR A 108 -17.55 12.25 17.75
N ASP A 109 -17.66 12.19 16.42
CA ASP A 109 -18.95 12.28 15.75
C ASP A 109 -19.86 11.05 16.02
N LEU A 110 -19.31 9.83 15.98
CA LEU A 110 -20.05 8.59 16.16
C LEU A 110 -20.43 8.34 17.63
N PHE A 111 -19.49 8.47 18.56
CA PHE A 111 -19.72 8.03 19.94
C PHE A 111 -20.15 9.15 20.89
N GLU A 112 -19.66 10.37 20.68
CA GLU A 112 -19.93 11.50 21.59
C GLU A 112 -21.12 12.32 21.09
N ARG A 113 -21.08 12.74 19.82
CA ARG A 113 -22.15 13.53 19.19
C ARG A 113 -23.28 12.67 18.65
N ARG A 114 -23.03 11.37 18.46
CA ARG A 114 -23.99 10.36 18.00
C ARG A 114 -24.75 10.81 16.76
N ILE A 115 -24.01 11.28 15.75
CA ILE A 115 -24.59 11.91 14.56
C ILE A 115 -25.54 11.00 13.76
N PHE A 116 -25.45 9.68 13.95
CA PHE A 116 -26.32 8.71 13.29
C PHE A 116 -27.52 8.28 14.12
N ASP A 117 -27.56 8.52 15.44
CA ASP A 117 -28.66 8.12 16.32
C ASP A 117 -30.06 8.52 15.80
N PRO A 118 -30.27 9.74 15.25
CA PRO A 118 -31.58 10.13 14.70
C PRO A 118 -32.05 9.30 13.50
N TYR A 119 -31.13 8.57 12.85
CA TYR A 119 -31.40 7.75 11.67
C TYR A 119 -31.45 6.26 12.02
N LEU A 120 -31.06 5.86 13.23
CA LEU A 120 -31.05 4.46 13.62
C LEU A 120 -32.48 3.97 13.86
N ASP A 121 -32.80 2.80 13.31
CA ASP A 121 -34.07 2.12 13.46
C ASP A 121 -33.80 0.65 13.83
N PHE A 122 -34.20 0.29 15.05
CA PHE A 122 -33.96 -1.02 15.64
C PHE A 122 -35.21 -1.88 15.56
N ARG A 123 -35.04 -3.16 15.24
CA ARG A 123 -36.18 -4.08 15.10
C ARG A 123 -36.83 -4.41 16.45
N SER A 124 -36.07 -4.27 17.52
CA SER A 124 -36.52 -4.51 18.90
C SER A 124 -35.62 -3.80 19.91
N ALA A 125 -36.04 -3.76 21.17
CA ALA A 125 -35.20 -3.26 22.26
C ALA A 125 -33.97 -4.16 22.50
N GLU A 126 -34.03 -5.46 22.17
CA GLU A 126 -32.87 -6.35 22.28
C GLU A 126 -31.83 -6.03 21.21
N ASP A 127 -32.28 -5.82 19.98
CA ASP A 127 -31.44 -5.40 18.85
C ASP A 127 -30.69 -4.10 19.17
N GLU A 128 -31.39 -3.11 19.75
CA GLU A 128 -30.75 -1.88 20.24
C GLU A 128 -29.71 -2.18 21.32
N ARG A 129 -30.03 -3.01 22.33
CA ARG A 129 -29.08 -3.35 23.39
C ARG A 129 -27.83 -4.02 22.84
N GLU A 130 -27.98 -4.97 21.92
CA GLU A 130 -26.86 -5.63 21.28
C GLU A 130 -26.01 -4.66 20.46
N TYR A 131 -26.63 -3.79 19.66
CA TYR A 131 -25.94 -2.74 18.91
C TYR A 131 -25.13 -1.83 19.84
N ARG A 132 -25.73 -1.35 20.93
CA ARG A 132 -25.06 -0.48 21.91
C ARG A 132 -23.92 -1.19 22.64
N GLY A 133 -24.06 -2.49 22.92
CA GLY A 133 -22.99 -3.32 23.47
C GLY A 133 -21.77 -3.35 22.54
N ARG A 134 -22.00 -3.63 21.24
CA ARG A 134 -20.93 -3.63 20.23
C ARG A 134 -20.33 -2.25 20.01
N GLU A 135 -21.14 -1.20 20.04
CA GLU A 135 -20.70 0.19 19.91
C GLU A 135 -19.67 0.54 21.01
N GLU A 136 -19.96 0.18 22.27
CA GLU A 136 -19.05 0.41 23.39
C GLU A 136 -17.79 -0.46 23.32
N GLU A 137 -17.91 -1.73 22.92
CA GLU A 137 -16.75 -2.62 22.67
C GLU A 137 -15.82 -2.03 21.61
N ARG A 138 -16.37 -1.58 20.47
CA ARG A 138 -15.59 -0.94 19.40
C ARG A 138 -14.98 0.36 19.86
N ARG A 139 -15.70 1.19 20.62
CA ARG A 139 -15.17 2.43 21.18
C ARG A 139 -13.91 2.17 22.02
N ARG A 140 -13.94 1.15 22.89
CA ARG A 140 -12.78 0.76 23.72
C ARG A 140 -11.63 0.24 22.87
N TYR A 141 -11.91 -0.63 21.91
CA TYR A 141 -10.89 -1.15 21.01
C TYR A 141 -10.22 -0.03 20.20
N ILE A 142 -11.00 0.88 19.61
CA ILE A 142 -10.48 2.05 18.88
C ILE A 142 -9.59 2.90 19.79
N ALA A 143 -10.06 3.23 21.00
CA ALA A 143 -9.27 4.02 21.95
C ALA A 143 -7.94 3.32 22.33
N GLN A 144 -7.97 2.01 22.56
CA GLN A 144 -6.78 1.22 22.86
C GLN A 144 -5.77 1.23 21.70
N GLN A 145 -6.25 1.02 20.47
CA GLN A 145 -5.41 0.99 19.28
C GLN A 145 -4.77 2.36 18.98
N LEU A 146 -5.54 3.45 19.13
CA LEU A 146 -5.01 4.82 19.00
C LEU A 146 -3.99 5.15 20.10
N ALA A 147 -4.17 4.64 21.31
CA ALA A 147 -3.25 4.86 22.42
C ALA A 147 -1.87 4.22 22.19
N ALA A 148 -1.78 3.18 21.37
CA ALA A 148 -0.52 2.52 21.00
C ALA A 148 0.39 3.44 20.16
N LYS A 149 -0.17 4.41 19.44
CA LYS A 149 0.56 5.36 18.57
C LYS A 149 1.48 4.66 17.55
N THR A 150 1.06 3.51 17.05
CA THR A 150 1.76 2.77 15.98
C THR A 150 0.95 2.84 14.69
N PRO A 151 1.58 2.75 13.51
CA PRO A 151 0.86 2.63 12.23
C PRO A 151 -0.12 1.46 12.21
N GLU A 152 0.27 0.30 12.76
CA GLU A 152 -0.61 -0.87 12.92
C GLU A 152 -1.85 -0.54 13.75
N GLY A 153 -1.66 0.16 14.89
CA GLY A 153 -2.76 0.57 15.76
C GLY A 153 -3.69 1.55 15.07
N ASP A 154 -3.16 2.54 14.36
CA ASP A 154 -3.95 3.50 13.60
C ASP A 154 -4.75 2.81 12.47
N LEU A 155 -4.18 1.80 11.81
CA LEU A 155 -4.87 1.01 10.78
C LEU A 155 -5.98 0.13 11.40
N ASN A 156 -5.70 -0.56 12.50
CA ASN A 156 -6.67 -1.37 13.24
C ASN A 156 -7.84 -0.52 13.75
N ALA A 157 -7.56 0.68 14.28
CA ALA A 157 -8.57 1.64 14.71
C ALA A 157 -9.46 2.12 13.55
N ALA A 158 -8.87 2.33 12.36
CA ALA A 158 -9.61 2.68 11.16
C ALA A 158 -10.53 1.53 10.71
N GLY A 159 -10.04 0.29 10.68
CA GLY A 159 -10.85 -0.89 10.38
C GLY A 159 -12.03 -1.08 11.34
N ALA A 160 -11.82 -0.87 12.64
CA ALA A 160 -12.89 -0.91 13.63
C ALA A 160 -13.92 0.22 13.46
N THR A 161 -13.46 1.42 13.09
CA THR A 161 -14.36 2.54 12.76
C THR A 161 -15.21 2.23 11.52
N MET A 162 -14.63 1.63 10.48
CA MET A 162 -15.39 1.15 9.31
C MET A 162 -16.42 0.10 9.72
N GLY A 163 -16.04 -0.85 10.59
CA GLY A 163 -16.97 -1.84 11.14
C GLY A 163 -18.13 -1.22 11.91
N GLN A 164 -17.90 -0.14 12.68
CA GLN A 164 -18.96 0.61 13.35
C GLN A 164 -19.88 1.32 12.35
N MET A 165 -19.33 1.91 11.29
CA MET A 165 -20.16 2.54 10.24
C MET A 165 -21.02 1.52 9.49
N LEU A 166 -20.51 0.31 9.23
CA LEU A 166 -21.30 -0.78 8.63
C LEU A 166 -22.43 -1.23 9.56
N ASP A 167 -22.16 -1.42 10.86
CA ASP A 167 -23.18 -1.78 11.84
C ASP A 167 -24.26 -0.69 11.92
N ALA A 168 -23.86 0.59 11.99
CA ALA A 168 -24.80 1.72 11.96
C ALA A 168 -25.62 1.74 10.66
N HIS A 169 -25.01 1.41 9.51
CA HIS A 169 -25.70 1.32 8.22
C HIS A 169 -26.76 0.21 8.19
N SER A 170 -26.46 -0.97 8.77
CA SER A 170 -27.45 -2.06 8.94
C SER A 170 -28.70 -1.60 9.71
N HIS A 171 -28.55 -0.60 10.57
CA HIS A 171 -29.64 -0.01 11.37
C HIS A 171 -30.17 1.31 10.78
N GLY A 172 -29.84 1.65 9.53
CA GLY A 172 -30.45 2.78 8.83
C GLY A 172 -29.66 4.09 8.82
N ALA A 173 -28.44 4.13 9.37
CA ALA A 173 -27.56 5.31 9.29
C ALA A 173 -27.26 5.73 7.84
N GLY A 174 -27.40 4.82 6.86
CA GLY A 174 -27.28 5.13 5.43
C GLY A 174 -28.28 6.18 4.91
N ARG A 175 -29.34 6.49 5.67
CA ARG A 175 -30.27 7.59 5.38
C ARG A 175 -29.71 8.97 5.72
N SER A 176 -28.64 9.05 6.51
CA SER A 176 -27.97 10.32 6.80
C SER A 176 -27.32 10.87 5.53
N PRO A 177 -27.54 12.15 5.18
CA PRO A 177 -26.96 12.75 3.98
C PRO A 177 -25.42 12.80 4.03
N GLU A 178 -24.82 12.71 5.22
CA GLU A 178 -23.38 12.73 5.41
C GLU A 178 -22.75 11.34 5.41
N PHE A 179 -23.54 10.26 5.47
CA PHE A 179 -23.02 8.89 5.66
C PHE A 179 -22.03 8.52 4.56
N GLN A 180 -22.43 8.64 3.29
CA GLN A 180 -21.62 8.21 2.15
C GLN A 180 -20.32 8.99 2.07
N ALA A 181 -20.36 10.32 2.24
CA ALA A 181 -19.17 11.16 2.17
C ALA A 181 -18.15 10.81 3.27
N ARG A 182 -18.62 10.50 4.48
CA ARG A 182 -17.78 10.06 5.60
C ARG A 182 -17.20 8.66 5.36
N TRP A 183 -18.02 7.76 4.84
CA TRP A 183 -17.60 6.40 4.47
C TRP A 183 -16.50 6.44 3.42
N ASP A 184 -16.71 7.17 2.31
CA ASP A 184 -15.77 7.26 1.20
C ASP A 184 -14.42 7.84 1.65
N ARG A 185 -14.46 8.88 2.49
CA ARG A 185 -13.24 9.48 3.06
C ARG A 185 -12.49 8.49 3.94
N LEU A 186 -13.18 7.81 4.85
CA LEU A 186 -12.56 6.81 5.73
C LEU A 186 -11.99 5.63 4.93
N GLU A 187 -12.73 5.10 3.94
CA GLU A 187 -12.28 4.04 3.05
C GLU A 187 -11.01 4.47 2.30
N GLU A 188 -11.00 5.67 1.72
CA GLU A 188 -9.87 6.18 0.96
C GLU A 188 -8.61 6.31 1.84
N THR A 189 -8.72 6.93 3.01
CA THR A 189 -7.58 7.10 3.93
C THR A 189 -7.07 5.75 4.44
N THR A 190 -7.98 4.84 4.78
CA THR A 190 -7.64 3.50 5.29
C THR A 190 -6.94 2.66 4.23
N ARG A 191 -7.42 2.70 2.98
CA ARG A 191 -6.79 2.01 1.85
C ARG A 191 -5.37 2.51 1.60
N LYS A 192 -5.17 3.84 1.54
CA LYS A 192 -3.83 4.44 1.36
C LYS A 192 -2.87 4.03 2.48
N HIS A 193 -3.36 4.01 3.72
CA HIS A 193 -2.57 3.59 4.87
C HIS A 193 -2.21 2.10 4.80
N ARG A 194 -3.17 1.22 4.49
CA ARG A 194 -2.94 -0.22 4.30
C ARG A 194 -1.94 -0.51 3.18
N ASP A 195 -2.04 0.19 2.06
CA ASP A 195 -1.13 0.00 0.92
C ASP A 195 0.30 0.46 1.28
N ALA A 196 0.44 1.56 2.03
CA ALA A 196 1.73 2.00 2.55
C ALA A 196 2.33 1.00 3.55
N MET A 197 1.52 0.45 4.46
CA MET A 197 1.94 -0.60 5.40
C MET A 197 2.51 -1.82 4.66
N ARG A 198 1.80 -2.30 3.62
CA ARG A 198 2.25 -3.43 2.81
C ARG A 198 3.51 -3.12 2.01
N ALA A 199 3.64 -1.92 1.48
CA ALA A 199 4.83 -1.49 0.74
C ALA A 199 6.09 -1.48 1.64
N GLU A 200 5.94 -1.14 2.92
CA GLU A 200 6.99 -1.17 3.94
C GLU A 200 7.17 -2.55 4.60
N GLY A 201 6.41 -3.57 4.17
CA GLY A 201 6.50 -4.93 4.70
C GLY A 201 5.89 -5.13 6.09
N HIS A 202 5.09 -4.19 6.59
CA HIS A 202 4.33 -4.37 7.82
C HIS A 202 3.13 -5.30 7.60
N SER A 203 2.76 -6.06 8.64
CA SER A 203 1.57 -6.93 8.58
C SER A 203 0.28 -6.10 8.63
N THR A 204 -0.71 -6.52 7.83
CA THR A 204 -2.09 -5.98 7.85
C THR A 204 -3.11 -7.04 8.28
N ASP A 205 -2.65 -8.16 8.86
CA ASP A 205 -3.49 -9.35 9.05
C ASP A 205 -4.60 -9.16 10.09
N GLU A 206 -4.32 -8.45 11.19
CA GLU A 206 -5.33 -8.14 12.22
C GLU A 206 -6.43 -7.26 11.63
N PHE A 207 -6.04 -6.18 10.93
CA PHE A 207 -6.95 -5.31 10.20
C PHE A 207 -7.80 -6.11 9.20
N ASP A 208 -7.17 -6.89 8.33
CA ASP A 208 -7.86 -7.63 7.27
C ASP A 208 -8.84 -8.66 7.87
N ARG A 209 -8.49 -9.30 8.98
CA ARG A 209 -9.35 -10.24 9.72
C ARG A 209 -10.55 -9.54 10.36
N ASN A 210 -10.32 -8.45 11.09
CA ASN A 210 -11.37 -7.72 11.80
C ASN A 210 -12.35 -7.05 10.82
N LEU A 211 -11.83 -6.51 9.72
CA LEU A 211 -12.64 -5.94 8.65
C LEU A 211 -13.47 -7.01 7.95
N SER A 212 -12.86 -8.16 7.62
CA SER A 212 -13.59 -9.27 7.01
C SER A 212 -14.71 -9.79 7.92
N ALA A 213 -14.48 -9.88 9.23
CA ALA A 213 -15.53 -10.26 10.18
C ALA A 213 -16.69 -9.24 10.22
N SER A 214 -16.37 -7.94 10.16
CA SER A 214 -17.39 -6.88 10.11
C SER A 214 -18.19 -6.90 8.81
N VAL A 215 -17.52 -7.11 7.68
CA VAL A 215 -18.15 -7.25 6.35
C VAL A 215 -19.06 -8.46 6.29
N ARG A 216 -18.62 -9.64 6.78
CA ARG A 216 -19.44 -10.85 6.83
C ARG A 216 -20.72 -10.63 7.61
N ARG A 217 -20.61 -10.02 8.81
CA ARG A 217 -21.79 -9.67 9.63
C ARG A 217 -22.74 -8.74 8.88
N TYR A 218 -22.22 -7.66 8.31
CA TYR A 218 -23.03 -6.72 7.54
C TYR A 218 -23.77 -7.38 6.37
N LEU A 219 -23.09 -8.25 5.60
CA LEU A 219 -23.71 -8.96 4.49
C LEU A 219 -24.75 -9.98 4.96
N HIS A 220 -24.52 -10.64 6.09
CA HIS A 220 -25.50 -11.51 6.73
C HIS A 220 -26.75 -10.72 7.17
N ASP A 221 -26.60 -9.53 7.74
CA ASP A 221 -27.72 -8.64 8.11
C ASP A 221 -28.53 -8.18 6.89
N ARG A 222 -27.89 -8.15 5.71
CA ARG A 222 -28.52 -7.91 4.40
C ARG A 222 -29.16 -9.15 3.78
N GLY A 223 -29.16 -10.28 4.50
CA GLY A 223 -29.88 -11.51 4.15
C GLY A 223 -29.10 -12.46 3.25
N LEU A 224 -27.79 -12.28 3.08
CA LEU A 224 -26.98 -13.22 2.32
C LEU A 224 -26.61 -14.44 3.18
N SER A 225 -26.60 -15.61 2.55
CA SER A 225 -26.10 -16.84 3.15
C SER A 225 -24.57 -16.87 3.22
N ASP A 226 -24.00 -17.67 4.12
CA ASP A 226 -22.54 -17.84 4.24
C ASP A 226 -21.88 -18.23 2.90
N ALA A 227 -22.52 -19.08 2.11
CA ALA A 227 -22.01 -19.49 0.80
C ALA A 227 -21.94 -18.32 -0.20
N GLU A 228 -22.96 -17.45 -0.21
CA GLU A 228 -22.97 -16.26 -1.06
C GLU A 228 -21.95 -15.21 -0.58
N ILE A 229 -21.79 -15.07 0.73
CA ILE A 229 -20.80 -14.19 1.34
C ILE A 229 -19.39 -14.63 0.94
N GLU A 230 -19.05 -15.91 1.09
CA GLU A 230 -17.74 -16.43 0.69
C GLU A 230 -17.53 -16.30 -0.83
N ALA A 231 -18.55 -16.57 -1.66
CA ALA A 231 -18.45 -16.37 -3.10
C ALA A 231 -18.16 -14.90 -3.47
N LYS A 232 -18.77 -13.93 -2.78
CA LYS A 232 -18.52 -12.50 -2.99
C LYS A 232 -17.13 -12.09 -2.52
N LEU A 233 -16.72 -12.56 -1.34
CA LEU A 233 -15.40 -12.25 -0.79
C LEU A 233 -14.26 -12.87 -1.62
N ALA A 234 -14.47 -14.05 -2.20
CA ALA A 234 -13.47 -14.73 -3.03
C ALA A 234 -13.17 -14.00 -4.36
N VAL A 235 -14.15 -13.27 -4.90
CA VAL A 235 -14.01 -12.51 -6.17
C VAL A 235 -13.55 -11.07 -5.91
N ALA A 236 -13.76 -10.54 -4.71
CA ALA A 236 -13.45 -9.17 -4.37
C ALA A 236 -11.94 -8.96 -4.12
N ALA A 237 -11.37 -7.88 -4.65
CA ALA A 237 -9.97 -7.51 -4.39
C ALA A 237 -9.75 -7.08 -2.92
N SER A 238 -10.81 -6.59 -2.28
CA SER A 238 -10.88 -6.22 -0.86
C SER A 238 -12.25 -6.60 -0.29
N PRO A 239 -12.36 -7.00 0.99
CA PRO A 239 -13.66 -7.22 1.64
C PRO A 239 -14.63 -6.05 1.49
N LEU A 240 -14.11 -4.82 1.38
CA LEU A 240 -14.91 -3.61 1.20
C LEU A 240 -15.58 -3.51 -0.17
N ASP A 241 -14.98 -4.09 -1.22
CA ASP A 241 -15.60 -4.10 -2.54
C ASP A 241 -16.88 -4.95 -2.56
N ALA A 242 -16.96 -5.96 -1.69
CA ALA A 242 -18.14 -6.80 -1.55
C ALA A 242 -19.35 -6.05 -0.94
N VAL A 243 -19.13 -5.00 -0.14
CA VAL A 243 -20.21 -4.24 0.51
C VAL A 243 -20.71 -3.05 -0.33
N LYS A 244 -19.90 -2.52 -1.26
CA LYS A 244 -20.25 -1.35 -2.09
C LYS A 244 -21.64 -1.40 -2.75
N PRO A 245 -22.12 -2.54 -3.29
CA PRO A 245 -23.45 -2.62 -3.88
C PRO A 245 -24.59 -2.38 -2.88
N TYR A 246 -24.34 -2.63 -1.58
CA TYR A 246 -25.33 -2.57 -0.51
C TYR A 246 -25.29 -1.25 0.28
N LEU A 247 -24.20 -0.49 0.16
CA LEU A 247 -24.02 0.77 0.85
C LEU A 247 -24.84 1.93 0.26
N LYS A 248 -25.21 1.83 -1.03
CA LYS A 248 -26.04 2.83 -1.68
C LYS A 248 -27.37 2.99 -0.93
N THR A 249 -27.85 4.22 -0.87
CA THR A 249 -29.04 4.65 -0.11
C THR A 249 -30.18 3.65 -0.28
N ASP A 250 -30.87 3.32 0.82
CA ASP A 250 -31.94 2.31 0.88
C ASP A 250 -33.04 2.48 -0.20
N GLY A 251 -33.17 3.67 -0.81
CA GLY A 251 -34.01 3.91 -1.98
C GLY A 251 -33.68 3.03 -3.19
N ASP A 252 -32.40 2.77 -3.46
CA ASP A 252 -31.94 1.89 -4.55
C ASP A 252 -31.97 0.40 -4.12
N VAL A 253 -31.75 0.11 -2.84
CA VAL A 253 -31.74 -1.27 -2.32
C VAL A 253 -33.16 -1.86 -2.20
N ARG A 254 -34.17 -1.04 -1.90
CA ARG A 254 -35.58 -1.47 -2.02
C ARG A 254 -35.90 -1.90 -3.45
N GLN A 255 -35.43 -1.16 -4.46
CA GLN A 255 -35.60 -1.57 -5.86
C GLN A 255 -34.87 -2.89 -6.18
N LEU A 256 -33.66 -3.11 -5.65
CA LEU A 256 -32.92 -4.36 -5.85
C LEU A 256 -33.59 -5.56 -5.17
N SER A 257 -34.09 -5.40 -3.94
CA SER A 257 -34.79 -6.49 -3.23
C SER A 257 -36.18 -6.77 -3.81
N GLU A 258 -36.91 -5.74 -4.29
CA GLU A 258 -38.13 -5.91 -5.07
C GLU A 258 -37.85 -6.64 -6.39
N SER A 259 -36.73 -6.31 -7.06
CA SER A 259 -36.29 -6.99 -8.29
C SER A 259 -35.92 -8.46 -8.04
N ALA A 260 -35.20 -8.76 -6.95
CA ALA A 260 -34.84 -10.13 -6.59
C ALA A 260 -36.07 -10.98 -6.21
N ASN A 261 -37.00 -10.40 -5.45
CA ASN A 261 -38.28 -11.04 -5.12
C ASN A 261 -39.17 -11.22 -6.37
N PHE A 262 -39.10 -10.29 -7.33
CA PHE A 262 -39.79 -10.43 -8.61
C PHE A 262 -39.24 -11.60 -9.43
N VAL A 263 -37.91 -11.74 -9.54
CA VAL A 263 -37.28 -12.89 -10.24
C VAL A 263 -37.61 -14.22 -9.55
N GLY A 264 -37.56 -14.26 -8.21
CA GLY A 264 -37.96 -15.44 -7.44
C GLY A 264 -39.42 -15.84 -7.67
N ARG A 265 -40.34 -14.86 -7.75
CA ARG A 265 -41.75 -15.12 -8.12
C ARG A 265 -41.91 -15.57 -9.56
N LEU A 266 -41.15 -14.99 -10.51
CA LEU A 266 -41.23 -15.34 -11.92
C LEU A 266 -40.83 -16.81 -12.15
N LEU A 267 -39.76 -17.25 -11.47
CA LEU A 267 -39.30 -18.64 -11.50
C LEU A 267 -40.28 -19.58 -10.80
N ALA A 268 -40.88 -19.17 -9.67
CA ALA A 268 -41.90 -19.96 -8.98
C ALA A 268 -43.22 -20.10 -9.77
N THR A 269 -43.50 -19.18 -10.72
CA THR A 269 -44.68 -19.25 -11.59
C THR A 269 -44.46 -19.99 -12.91
N GLN A 270 -43.22 -20.34 -13.27
CA GLN A 270 -42.93 -21.10 -14.49
C GLN A 270 -43.18 -22.61 -14.37
N ASP A 271 -43.54 -23.12 -13.19
CA ASP A 271 -43.93 -24.53 -12.99
C ASP A 271 -45.40 -24.83 -13.31
N VAL A 272 -46.16 -23.89 -13.91
CA VAL A 272 -47.54 -24.13 -14.32
C VAL A 272 -47.65 -24.31 -15.84
N SER A 273 -47.77 -25.59 -16.22
CA SER A 273 -48.42 -26.11 -17.43
C SER A 273 -47.66 -26.07 -18.76
N VAL A 274 -46.81 -27.08 -18.96
CA VAL A 274 -46.77 -27.81 -20.24
C VAL A 274 -46.93 -29.30 -19.95
N ALA A 275 -48.18 -29.77 -19.98
CA ALA A 275 -48.50 -31.18 -20.09
C ALA A 275 -48.75 -31.51 -21.56
N ALA A 276 -47.95 -32.39 -22.18
CA ALA A 276 -48.39 -33.28 -23.28
C ALA A 276 -47.28 -34.22 -23.78
N ALA A 277 -47.62 -35.52 -23.78
CA ALA A 277 -47.24 -36.55 -24.74
C ALA A 277 -45.76 -36.96 -24.88
N VAL A 278 -45.41 -38.07 -24.23
CA VAL A 278 -44.26 -38.92 -24.54
C VAL A 278 -44.70 -40.03 -25.52
N PRO A 279 -44.00 -40.19 -26.65
CA PRO A 279 -43.76 -41.50 -27.23
C PRO A 279 -42.27 -41.87 -27.13
N ASP A 280 -41.98 -43.08 -26.63
CA ASP A 280 -40.76 -43.84 -26.92
C ASP A 280 -40.60 -44.06 -28.45
N PRO A 281 -39.44 -44.46 -29.06
CA PRO A 281 -38.11 -44.89 -28.56
C PRO A 281 -36.95 -44.24 -29.44
N PRO A 282 -35.76 -44.83 -29.76
CA PRO A 282 -34.93 -45.89 -29.16
C PRO A 282 -33.45 -45.51 -28.90
N ALA A 283 -32.79 -46.38 -28.11
CA ALA A 283 -31.40 -46.83 -28.11
C ALA A 283 -30.25 -46.02 -28.77
N SER A 284 -29.18 -45.90 -27.97
CA SER A 284 -27.76 -45.94 -28.35
C SER A 284 -27.17 -44.74 -29.09
N SER A 285 -26.32 -43.98 -28.38
CA SER A 285 -25.06 -43.44 -28.92
C SER A 285 -24.10 -43.11 -27.78
N THR A 286 -23.05 -43.91 -27.70
CA THR A 286 -21.80 -43.65 -27.00
C THR A 286 -21.15 -42.35 -27.49
N SER A 287 -20.70 -41.49 -26.58
CA SER A 287 -19.72 -40.42 -26.82
C SER A 287 -18.85 -40.34 -25.57
N ALA A 288 -17.65 -40.92 -25.64
CA ALA A 288 -16.41 -40.26 -26.07
C ALA A 288 -15.79 -39.47 -24.90
N VAL A 289 -14.89 -40.17 -24.21
CA VAL A 289 -13.93 -39.66 -23.23
C VAL A 289 -13.13 -38.52 -23.88
N GLN A 290 -13.32 -37.29 -23.41
CA GLN A 290 -12.42 -36.18 -23.72
C GLN A 290 -11.18 -36.28 -22.83
N ASN A 291 -10.05 -36.51 -23.49
CA ASN A 291 -8.70 -36.45 -22.96
C ASN A 291 -8.40 -35.02 -22.46
N PRO A 292 -7.65 -34.84 -21.35
CA PRO A 292 -7.31 -33.52 -20.84
C PRO A 292 -6.38 -32.78 -21.81
N GLU A 293 -6.86 -31.62 -22.24
CA GLU A 293 -6.16 -30.68 -23.09
C GLU A 293 -4.92 -30.13 -22.37
N LYS A 294 -3.79 -30.25 -23.07
CA LYS A 294 -2.44 -29.90 -22.65
C LYS A 294 -2.37 -28.42 -22.25
N ALA A 295 -1.93 -28.14 -21.02
CA ALA A 295 -1.72 -26.79 -20.52
C ALA A 295 -0.83 -25.97 -21.49
N PRO A 296 -1.17 -24.69 -21.76
CA PRO A 296 -0.37 -23.85 -22.64
C PRO A 296 1.03 -23.64 -22.04
N ALA A 297 2.05 -23.77 -22.89
CA ALA A 297 3.43 -23.57 -22.50
C ALA A 297 3.65 -22.14 -21.98
N VAL A 298 4.37 -22.02 -20.88
CA VAL A 298 4.81 -20.74 -20.32
C VAL A 298 5.65 -20.02 -21.38
N PRO A 299 5.32 -18.78 -21.77
CA PRO A 299 6.09 -18.05 -22.77
C PRO A 299 7.52 -17.86 -22.26
N THR A 300 8.49 -18.18 -23.12
CA THR A 300 9.90 -18.01 -22.80
C THR A 300 10.28 -16.54 -22.89
N LEU A 301 11.40 -16.16 -22.27
CA LEU A 301 11.92 -14.79 -22.36
C LEU A 301 12.13 -14.34 -23.82
N ASP A 302 12.48 -15.28 -24.71
CA ASP A 302 12.63 -15.03 -26.14
C ASP A 302 11.29 -14.72 -26.86
N ASP A 303 10.18 -15.34 -26.41
CA ASP A 303 8.84 -15.01 -26.93
C ASP A 303 8.43 -13.59 -26.54
N VAL A 304 8.81 -13.16 -25.34
CA VAL A 304 8.56 -11.81 -24.84
C VAL A 304 9.43 -10.80 -25.60
N MET A 305 10.71 -11.07 -25.77
CA MET A 305 11.65 -10.20 -26.50
C MET A 305 11.30 -10.08 -27.99
N SER A 306 10.83 -11.16 -28.61
CA SER A 306 10.33 -11.13 -29.99
C SER A 306 9.08 -10.26 -30.14
N LYS A 307 8.17 -10.30 -29.16
CA LYS A 307 7.00 -9.40 -29.14
C LYS A 307 7.40 -7.93 -29.04
N PHE A 308 8.35 -7.59 -28.16
CA PHE A 308 8.86 -6.21 -28.05
C PHE A 308 9.52 -5.72 -29.36
N LYS A 309 10.31 -6.57 -30.02
CA LYS A 309 10.87 -6.25 -31.35
C LYS A 309 9.78 -6.03 -32.41
N SER A 310 8.77 -6.88 -32.45
CA SER A 310 7.65 -6.73 -33.40
C SER A 310 6.78 -5.50 -33.12
N ALA A 311 6.77 -5.01 -31.87
CA ALA A 311 6.12 -3.77 -31.47
C ALA A 311 6.97 -2.50 -31.71
N GLY A 312 8.13 -2.63 -32.37
CA GLY A 312 9.00 -1.50 -32.68
C GLY A 312 9.84 -1.00 -31.50
N VAL A 313 9.90 -1.74 -30.39
CA VAL A 313 10.76 -1.42 -29.26
C VAL A 313 12.18 -1.89 -29.59
N VAL A 314 13.02 -0.95 -30.01
CA VAL A 314 14.45 -1.17 -30.24
C VAL A 314 15.18 -0.82 -28.94
N PRO A 315 16.02 -1.70 -28.38
CA PRO A 315 16.85 -1.34 -27.23
C PRO A 315 17.73 -0.14 -27.61
N ALA A 316 17.73 0.88 -26.76
CA ALA A 316 18.49 2.10 -26.98
C ALA A 316 19.97 1.76 -27.20
N ALA A 317 20.54 2.25 -28.31
CA ALA A 317 21.96 2.17 -28.55
C ALA A 317 22.72 2.85 -27.40
N ASP A 318 23.84 2.25 -26.98
CA ASP A 318 24.71 2.75 -25.91
C ASP A 318 25.32 4.10 -26.33
N THR A 319 24.62 5.20 -26.08
CA THR A 319 25.10 6.58 -26.30
C THR A 319 25.89 7.02 -25.07
N ARG A 320 27.14 6.56 -24.97
CA ARG A 320 28.06 6.97 -23.90
C ARG A 320 28.99 8.14 -24.25
N ASP A 321 28.84 8.79 -25.41
CA ASP A 321 29.81 9.79 -25.88
C ASP A 321 29.27 11.19 -26.27
N GLU A 322 28.04 11.55 -25.92
CA GLU A 322 27.56 12.92 -26.16
C GLU A 322 27.29 13.68 -24.85
N ALA A 323 28.20 14.62 -24.55
CA ALA A 323 28.05 15.58 -23.47
C ALA A 323 26.86 16.54 -23.77
N PRO A 324 25.98 16.82 -22.79
CA PRO A 324 24.86 17.72 -23.01
C PRO A 324 25.32 19.17 -23.16
N SER A 325 25.07 19.73 -24.35
CA SER A 325 25.22 21.15 -24.69
C SER A 325 24.00 21.94 -24.20
N HIS A 326 23.91 22.22 -22.90
CA HIS A 326 22.94 23.21 -22.41
C HIS A 326 23.62 24.20 -21.45
N GLY A 327 23.69 25.45 -21.90
CA GLY A 327 24.27 26.57 -21.17
C GLY A 327 23.47 26.90 -19.92
N VAL A 328 24.15 26.83 -18.77
CA VAL A 328 23.69 27.43 -17.52
C VAL A 328 24.65 28.57 -17.21
N ASP A 329 24.16 29.79 -17.38
CA ASP A 329 24.85 31.02 -16.98
C ASP A 329 25.22 30.94 -15.49
N SER A 330 26.51 30.73 -15.24
CA SER A 330 27.08 30.72 -13.90
C SER A 330 27.23 32.18 -13.44
N GLN A 331 26.24 32.67 -12.70
CA GLN A 331 26.34 33.97 -12.03
C GLN A 331 27.55 33.98 -11.08
N ARG A 332 28.43 34.94 -11.33
CA ARG A 332 29.63 35.25 -10.54
C ARG A 332 29.24 35.62 -9.10
N PRO A 333 29.90 35.09 -8.06
CA PRO A 333 29.70 35.57 -6.69
C PRO A 333 30.15 37.02 -6.57
N ARG A 334 29.29 37.90 -6.03
CA ARG A 334 29.64 39.28 -5.65
C ARG A 334 30.64 39.25 -4.50
N GLU A 335 31.73 39.99 -4.64
CA GLU A 335 32.71 40.21 -3.57
C GLU A 335 32.09 40.94 -2.37
N PRO A 336 32.52 40.64 -1.14
CA PRO A 336 32.09 41.36 0.06
C PRO A 336 32.70 42.76 0.09
N GLY A 337 31.83 43.77 0.03
CA GLY A 337 32.21 45.18 0.10
C GLY A 337 32.83 45.55 1.45
N THR A 338 33.97 46.23 1.37
CA THR A 338 34.69 46.85 2.48
C THR A 338 33.87 48.03 3.04
N LEU A 339 33.48 47.95 4.32
CA LEU A 339 32.85 49.05 5.04
C LEU A 339 33.90 50.12 5.39
N ALA A 340 33.66 51.34 4.94
CA ALA A 340 34.44 52.53 5.33
C ALA A 340 34.04 53.00 6.75
N PRO A 341 34.98 53.62 7.51
CA PRO A 341 34.68 54.17 8.83
C PRO A 341 33.89 55.48 8.70
N LEU A 342 32.88 55.65 9.56
CA LEU A 342 32.07 56.87 9.70
C LEU A 342 32.81 57.93 10.55
N PRO A 343 32.52 59.23 10.34
CA PRO A 343 33.20 60.37 10.95
C PRO A 343 32.88 60.60 12.43
#